data_AF-A0AAE3HCL9-F1
#
_entry.id   AF-A0AAE3HCL9-F1
#
_cell.length_a   1.000
_cell.length_b   1.000
_cell.length_c   1.000
_cell.angle_alpha   90.00
_cell.angle_beta   90.00
_cell.angle_gamma   90.00
#
_symmetry.space_group_name_H-M   'P 1'
#
loop_
_entity.id
_entity.type
_entity.pdbx_description
1 polymer ?
#
loop_
_entity_poly.entity_id
_entity_poly.type
_entity_poly.pdbx_seq_one_letter_code
_entity_poly.pdbx_strand_id
1 'polypeptide(L)' 'MAHLLEHWVEHNENHSKSFKEWAEKVRDAGYTELADDILQAEKKMSECSDLLRKARDKC' A
#
# COMPACT_ATOMS: atom_id res chain seq x y z
N MET A 1 7.80 10.26 -18.11
CA MET A 1 7.32 8.94 -17.64
C MET A 1 7.82 8.61 -16.25
N ALA A 2 9.12 8.73 -15.96
CA ALA A 2 9.66 8.51 -14.61
C ALA A 2 8.94 9.30 -13.50
N HIS A 3 8.63 10.59 -13.72
CA HIS A 3 7.91 11.42 -12.74
C HIS A 3 6.49 10.94 -12.45
N LEU A 4 5.78 10.39 -13.43
CA LEU A 4 4.42 9.86 -13.21
C LEU A 4 4.48 8.58 -12.37
N LEU A 5 5.45 7.71 -12.67
CA LEU A 5 5.67 6.47 -11.92
C LEU A 5 6.11 6.76 -10.47
N GLU A 6 6.97 7.76 -10.26
CA GLU A 6 7.34 8.21 -8.91
C GLU A 6 6.12 8.69 -8.12
N HIS A 7 5.30 9.55 -8.74
CA HIS A 7 4.09 10.07 -8.09
C HIS A 7 3.11 8.96 -7.68
N TRP A 8 2.94 7.92 -8.52
CA TRP A 8 2.12 6.77 -8.17
C TRP A 8 2.73 5.93 -7.05
N VAL A 9 4.05 5.76 -7.01
CA VAL A 9 4.74 5.08 -5.90
C VAL A 9 4.50 5.81 -4.58
N GLU A 10 4.73 7.13 -4.55
CA GLU A 10 4.50 7.96 -3.36
C GLU A 10 3.04 7.89 -2.88
N HIS A 11 2.09 7.97 -3.81
CA HIS A 11 0.67 7.88 -3.49
C HIS A 11 0.30 6.52 -2.89
N ASN A 12 0.80 5.44 -3.49
CA ASN A 12 0.58 4.08 -3.01
C ASN A 12 1.21 3.84 -1.63
N GLU A 13 2.39 4.40 -1.35
CA GLU A 13 3.03 4.34 -0.03
C GLU A 13 2.19 5.04 1.03
N ASN A 14 1.60 6.21 0.70
CA ASN A 14 0.69 6.91 1.61
C ASN A 14 -0.59 6.10 1.90
N HIS A 15 -1.13 5.43 0.89
CA HIS A 15 -2.25 4.49 1.08
C HIS A 15 -1.85 3.27 1.93
N SER A 16 -0.68 2.67 1.68
CA SER A 16 -0.17 1.55 2.47
C SER A 16 -0.05 1.90 3.95
N LYS A 17 0.52 3.08 4.26
CA LYS A 17 0.58 3.58 5.65
C LYS A 17 -0.82 3.72 6.26
N SER A 18 -1.74 4.34 5.52
CA SER A 18 -3.13 4.54 5.99
C SER A 18 -3.84 3.20 6.24
N PHE A 19 -3.60 2.19 5.41
CA PHE A 19 -4.19 0.87 5.57
C PHE A 19 -3.65 0.18 6.82
N LYS A 20 -2.34 0.25 7.11
CA LYS A 20 -1.76 -0.27 8.36
C LYS A 20 -2.39 0.38 9.58
N GLU A 21 -2.49 1.70 9.60
CA GLU A 21 -3.11 2.44 10.72
C GLU A 21 -4.58 2.04 10.93
N TRP A 22 -5.33 1.79 9.85
CA TRP A 22 -6.72 1.33 9.95
C TRP A 22 -6.83 -0.14 10.37
N ALA A 23 -5.98 -1.01 9.86
CA ALA A 23 -5.92 -2.41 10.28
C ALA A 23 -5.67 -2.53 11.80
N GLU A 24 -4.77 -1.70 12.34
CA GLU A 24 -4.54 -1.63 13.79
C GLU A 24 -5.79 -1.18 14.54
N LYS A 25 -6.44 -0.09 14.13
CA LYS A 25 -7.65 0.43 14.77
C LYS A 25 -8.80 -0.58 14.78
N VAL A 26 -9.04 -1.27 13.66
CA VAL A 26 -10.16 -2.25 13.59
C VAL A 26 -9.83 -3.54 14.34
N ARG A 27 -8.55 -3.93 14.40
CA ARG A 27 -8.10 -5.05 15.23
C ARG A 27 -8.29 -4.75 16.71
N ASP A 28 -7.94 -3.54 17.15
CA ASP A 28 -8.15 -3.08 18.54
C ASP A 28 -9.64 -3.02 18.91
N ALA A 29 -10.50 -2.81 17.92
CA ALA A 29 -11.96 -2.89 18.06
C ALA A 29 -12.52 -4.33 18.00
N GLY A 30 -11.67 -5.35 17.90
CA GLY A 30 -12.05 -6.78 17.91
C GLY A 30 -12.37 -7.38 16.54
N TYR A 31 -12.20 -6.63 15.45
CA TYR A 31 -12.48 -7.08 14.09
C TYR A 31 -11.22 -7.66 13.42
N THR A 32 -10.73 -8.80 13.91
CA THR A 32 -9.48 -9.41 13.41
C THR A 32 -9.53 -9.75 11.92
N GLU A 33 -10.58 -10.41 11.43
CA GLU A 33 -10.67 -10.78 10.01
C GLU A 33 -10.70 -9.55 9.09
N LEU A 34 -11.39 -8.48 9.51
CA LEU A 34 -11.38 -7.21 8.78
C LEU A 34 -9.99 -6.57 8.75
N ALA A 35 -9.26 -6.63 9.87
CA ALA A 35 -7.88 -6.15 9.92
C ALA A 35 -6.99 -6.92 8.95
N ASP A 36 -7.16 -8.25 8.88
CA ASP A 36 -6.38 -9.11 8.00
C ASP A 36 -6.65 -8.79 6.52
N ASP A 37 -7.91 -8.54 6.15
CA ASP A 37 -8.25 -8.12 4.78
C ASP A 37 -7.64 -6.75 4.42
N ILE A 38 -7.62 -5.80 5.36
CA ILE A 38 -6.97 -4.50 5.14
C ILE A 38 -5.44 -4.66 5.00
N LEU A 39 -4.82 -5.54 5.79
CA LEU A 39 -3.39 -5.84 5.65
C LEU A 39 -3.07 -6.55 4.33
N GLN A 40 -3.97 -7.41 3.84
CA GLN A 40 -3.84 -8.00 2.51
C GLN A 40 -3.92 -6.93 1.41
N ALA A 41 -4.84 -5.97 1.54
CA ALA A 41 -4.93 -4.84 0.61
C ALA A 41 -3.65 -3.99 0.63
N GLU A 42 -3.06 -3.76 1.81
CA GLU A 42 -1.79 -3.07 1.93
C GLU A 42 -0.65 -3.81 1.24
N LYS A 43 -0.56 -5.13 1.46
CA LYS A 43 0.46 -5.95 0.81
C LYS A 43 0.37 -5.86 -0.71
N LYS A 44 -0.85 -5.90 -1.28
CA LYS A 44 -1.06 -5.73 -2.72
C LYS A 44 -0.66 -4.35 -3.21
N MET A 45 -0.92 -3.31 -2.42
CA MET A 45 -0.48 -1.94 -2.72
C MET A 45 1.06 -1.84 -2.74
N SER A 46 1.74 -2.46 -1.76
CA SER A 46 3.21 -2.49 -1.72
C SER A 46 3.79 -3.25 -2.92
N GLU A 47 3.22 -4.40 -3.28
CA GLU A 47 3.62 -5.18 -4.47
C GLU A 47 3.44 -4.35 -5.76
N CYS A 48 2.37 -3.55 -5.84
CA CYS A 48 2.15 -2.60 -6.93
C CYS A 48 3.26 -1.54 -7.00
N SER A 49 3.59 -0.90 -5.87
CA SER A 49 4.69 0.06 -5.79
C SER A 49 6.04 -0.52 -6.22
N ASP A 50 6.34 -1.76 -5.85
CA ASP A 50 7.58 -2.43 -6.25
C ASP A 50 7.66 -2.63 -7.77
N LEU A 51 6.55 -2.98 -8.41
CA LEU A 51 6.47 -3.10 -9.87
C LEU A 51 6.62 -1.73 -10.55
N LEU A 52 6.04 -0.68 -9.99
CA LEU A 52 6.16 0.69 -10.51
C LEU A 52 7.60 1.21 -10.39
N ARG A 53 8.29 0.97 -9.27
CA ARG A 53 9.72 1.31 -9.13
C ARG A 53 10.57 0.57 -10.16
N LYS A 54 10.33 -0.74 -10.36
CA LYS A 54 11.00 -1.52 -11.42
C LYS A 54 10.72 -0.98 -12.83
N ALA A 55 9.52 -0.45 -13.09
CA ALA A 55 9.19 0.16 -14.38
C ALA A 55 9.87 1.52 -14.57
N ARG A 56 9.94 2.32 -13.50
CA ARG A 56 10.62 3.61 -13.47
C ARG A 56 12.11 3.44 -13.77
N ASP A 57 12.76 2.42 -13.21
CA ASP A 57 14.19 2.17 -13.40
C ASP A 57 14.55 1.67 -14.83
N LYS A 58 13.55 1.41 -15.68
CA LYS A 58 13.71 1.07 -17.10
C LYS A 58 13.44 2.26 -18.04
N CYS A 59 12.96 3.39 -17.50
CA CYS A 59 12.74 4.62 -18.25
C CYS A 59 14.01 5.45 -18.33
#